data_AF-A0A354J8P1-F1
#
_entry.id   AF-A0A354J8P1-F1
#
_cell.length_a   1.000
_cell.length_b   1.000
_cell.length_c   1.000
_cell.angle_alpha   90.00
_cell.angle_beta   90.00
_cell.angle_gamma   90.00
#
_symmetry.space_group_name_H-M   'P 1'
#
loop_
_entity.id
_entity.type
_entity.pdbx_description
1 polymer ?
#
loop_
_entity_poly.entity_id
_entity_poly.type
_entity_poly.pdbx_seq_one_letter_code
_entity_poly.pdbx_strand_id
1 'polypeptide(L)'
;MCMGWTEAQQKVIDTRKKNLLVSAAAGSGKTAVLVERIISMISEGENPIDIDHLLVVTFTNAAAAEMRGRIGKAIDAKLQKEPDNAHLQKQVSLLQSAQITTIHSFCLNVIRNYFHRIDLDPAFKIAEESEITLMKS
;
A
#
# COMPACT_ATOMS: atom_id res chain seq x y z
N MET A 1 4.28 -25.47 14.38
CA MET A 1 4.11 -24.48 15.46
C MET A 1 4.10 -23.11 14.82
N CYS A 2 2.96 -22.43 14.78
CA CYS A 2 2.91 -21.07 14.25
C CYS A 2 3.48 -20.15 15.34
N MET A 3 4.69 -19.62 15.15
CA MET A 3 5.21 -18.58 16.04
C MET A 3 4.30 -17.36 15.90
N GLY A 4 3.59 -17.01 16.99
CA GLY A 4 2.79 -15.80 17.05
C GLY A 4 3.65 -14.55 16.94
N TRP A 5 3.00 -13.40 16.72
CA TRP A 5 3.65 -12.10 16.75
C TRP A 5 4.30 -11.84 18.11
N THR A 6 5.48 -11.21 18.12
CA THR A 6 6.04 -10.72 19.39
C THR A 6 5.15 -9.60 19.94
N GLU A 7 5.22 -9.34 21.25
CA GLU A 7 4.44 -8.25 21.87
C GLU A 7 4.65 -6.89 21.16
N ALA A 8 5.88 -6.61 20.74
CA ALA A 8 6.20 -5.39 19.99
C ALA A 8 5.53 -5.38 18.59
N GLN A 9 5.56 -6.50 17.88
CA GLN A 9 4.92 -6.64 16.57
C GLN A 9 3.40 -6.54 16.69
N GLN A 10 2.81 -7.22 17.68
CA GLN A 10 1.38 -7.17 17.97
C GLN A 10 0.94 -5.74 18.32
N LYS A 11 1.73 -5.02 19.13
CA LYS A 11 1.47 -3.61 19.43
C LYS A 11 1.48 -2.73 18.18
N VAL A 12 2.38 -2.99 17.23
CA VAL A 12 2.38 -2.33 15.92
C VAL A 12 1.15 -2.73 15.11
N ILE A 13 0.71 -3.98 15.16
CA ILE A 13 -0.49 -4.44 14.43
C ILE A 13 -1.75 -3.81 15.00
N ASP A 14 -1.86 -3.61 16.31
CA ASP A 14 -3.10 -3.21 16.99
C ASP A 14 -3.27 -1.69 17.17
N THR A 15 -2.17 -0.94 17.25
CA THR A 15 -2.24 0.50 17.56
C THR A 15 -3.03 1.27 16.49
N ARG A 16 -4.17 1.91 16.85
CA ARG A 16 -4.98 2.75 15.94
C ARG A 16 -4.98 4.23 16.38
N LYS A 17 -5.49 5.11 15.52
CA LYS A 17 -5.83 6.54 15.80
C LYS A 17 -4.67 7.40 16.33
N LYS A 18 -3.44 7.12 15.91
CA LYS A 18 -2.24 7.90 16.24
C LYS A 18 -1.14 7.68 15.20
N ASN A 19 -0.19 8.61 15.15
CA ASN A 19 1.02 8.44 14.36
C ASN A 19 1.94 7.43 15.04
N LEU A 20 2.48 6.48 14.27
CA LEU A 20 3.34 5.42 14.76
C LEU A 20 4.64 5.40 13.96
N LEU A 21 5.76 5.53 14.67
CA LEU A 21 7.09 5.32 14.11
C LEU A 21 7.60 3.95 14.59
N VAL A 22 7.98 3.08 13.65
CA VAL A 22 8.48 1.73 13.95
C VAL A 22 9.95 1.67 13.57
N SER A 23 10.83 1.61 14.56
CA SER A 23 12.25 1.33 14.37
C SER A 23 12.49 -0.17 14.46
N ALA A 24 13.12 -0.76 13.46
CA ALA A 24 13.26 -2.20 13.36
C ALA A 24 14.47 -2.62 12.52
N ALA A 25 15.29 -3.53 13.07
CA ALA A 25 16.48 -4.08 12.42
C ALA A 25 16.14 -4.88 11.15
N ALA A 26 17.13 -5.13 10.28
CA ALA A 26 16.96 -6.07 9.16
C ALA A 26 16.50 -7.45 9.69
N GLY A 27 15.65 -8.15 8.94
CA GLY A 27 15.15 -9.48 9.35
C GLY A 27 14.08 -9.51 10.45
N SER A 28 13.73 -8.39 11.08
CA SER A 28 12.72 -8.31 12.17
C SER A 28 11.25 -8.49 11.74
N GLY A 29 10.99 -8.85 10.47
CA GLY A 29 9.64 -9.06 9.97
C GLY A 29 8.84 -7.79 9.66
N LYS A 30 9.48 -6.61 9.55
CA LYS A 30 8.82 -5.31 9.26
C LYS A 30 7.71 -5.40 8.21
N THR A 31 8.00 -6.02 7.06
CA THR A 31 7.05 -6.16 5.96
C THR A 31 5.87 -7.04 6.35
N ALA A 32 6.11 -8.14 7.06
CA ALA A 32 5.04 -9.04 7.52
C ALA A 32 4.11 -8.32 8.52
N VAL A 33 4.69 -7.57 9.46
CA VAL A 33 3.94 -6.75 10.43
C VAL A 33 3.09 -5.70 9.73
N LEU A 34 3.64 -5.03 8.71
CA LEU A 34 2.90 -4.01 7.97
C LEU A 34 1.75 -4.61 7.13
N VAL A 35 1.98 -5.78 6.51
CA VAL A 35 0.94 -6.51 5.79
C VAL A 35 -0.17 -6.94 6.76
N GLU A 36 0.16 -7.52 7.90
CA GLU A 36 -0.83 -7.93 8.90
C GLU A 36 -1.62 -6.74 9.46
N ARG A 37 -0.94 -5.61 9.67
CA ARG A 37 -1.58 -4.36 10.07
C ARG A 37 -2.60 -3.89 9.02
N ILE A 38 -2.27 -3.98 7.73
CA ILE A 38 -3.22 -3.64 6.66
C ILE A 38 -4.39 -4.63 6.65
N ILE A 39 -4.11 -5.94 6.75
CA ILE A 39 -5.13 -6.98 6.73
C ILE A 39 -6.11 -6.83 7.88
N SER A 40 -5.63 -6.63 9.12
CA SER A 40 -6.51 -6.38 10.27
C SER A 40 -7.38 -5.13 10.07
N MET A 41 -6.87 -4.06 9.44
CA MET A 41 -7.68 -2.86 9.16
C MET A 41 -8.83 -3.10 8.16
N ILE A 42 -8.64 -4.00 7.19
CA ILE A 42 -9.63 -4.28 6.13
C ILE A 42 -10.47 -5.54 6.38
N SER A 43 -10.30 -6.20 7.53
CA SER A 43 -11.01 -7.47 7.80
C SER A 43 -11.52 -7.63 9.22
N GLU A 44 -11.14 -6.75 10.16
CA GLU A 44 -11.52 -6.85 11.56
C GLU A 44 -12.21 -5.57 12.04
N GLY A 45 -13.06 -5.72 13.05
CA GLY A 45 -13.86 -4.64 13.64
C GLY A 45 -15.29 -4.56 13.08
N GLU A 46 -16.10 -3.67 13.64
CA GLU A 46 -17.51 -3.50 13.25
C GLU A 46 -17.67 -2.91 11.85
N ASN A 47 -16.75 -2.04 11.43
CA ASN A 47 -16.73 -1.37 10.13
C ASN A 47 -15.30 -1.35 9.57
N PRO A 48 -14.82 -2.46 8.98
CA PRO A 48 -13.52 -2.51 8.34
C PRO A 48 -13.47 -1.52 7.17
N ILE A 49 -12.32 -0.89 6.97
CA ILE A 49 -12.12 0.05 5.86
C ILE A 49 -11.86 -0.71 4.58
N ASP A 50 -12.17 -0.09 3.45
CA ASP A 50 -11.75 -0.62 2.16
C ASP A 50 -10.26 -0.32 1.91
N ILE A 51 -9.57 -1.24 1.22
CA ILE A 51 -8.12 -1.14 0.96
C ILE A 51 -7.75 0.06 0.09
N ASP A 52 -8.64 0.57 -0.75
CA ASP A 52 -8.45 1.76 -1.58
C ASP A 52 -8.51 3.08 -0.78
N HIS A 53 -8.95 3.03 0.48
CA HIS A 53 -8.81 4.15 1.43
C HIS A 53 -7.41 4.22 2.07
N LEU A 54 -6.52 3.27 1.75
CA LEU A 54 -5.14 3.26 2.24
C LEU A 54 -4.15 3.74 1.18
N LEU A 55 -3.27 4.66 1.59
CA LEU A 55 -2.08 5.02 0.83
C LEU A 55 -0.87 4.29 1.42
N VAL A 56 -0.27 3.42 0.61
CA VAL A 56 0.89 2.62 0.98
C VAL A 56 2.04 2.95 0.05
N VAL A 57 3.09 3.55 0.61
CA VAL A 57 4.20 4.10 -0.16
C VAL A 57 5.48 3.34 0.12
N THR A 58 6.20 2.98 -0.94
CA THR A 58 7.48 2.28 -0.88
C THR A 58 8.56 2.99 -1.68
N PHE A 59 9.81 2.57 -1.53
CA PHE A 59 10.93 3.16 -2.27
C PHE A 59 11.02 2.67 -3.72
N THR A 60 10.63 1.42 -4.01
CA THR A 60 10.80 0.82 -5.35
C THR A 60 9.49 0.23 -5.87
N ASN A 61 9.34 0.17 -7.19
CA ASN A 61 8.18 -0.48 -7.82
C ASN A 61 8.13 -1.98 -7.48
N ALA A 62 9.30 -2.61 -7.33
CA ALA A 62 9.40 -4.01 -6.91
C ALA A 62 8.86 -4.23 -5.50
N ALA A 63 9.21 -3.37 -4.53
CA ALA A 63 8.69 -3.46 -3.17
C ALA A 63 7.17 -3.18 -3.10
N ALA A 64 6.66 -2.26 -3.92
CA ALA A 64 5.21 -2.02 -4.05
C ALA A 64 4.48 -3.26 -4.62
N ALA A 65 5.03 -3.88 -5.67
CA ALA A 65 4.48 -5.09 -6.27
C ALA A 65 4.53 -6.28 -5.29
N GLU A 66 5.64 -6.45 -4.57
CA GLU A 66 5.78 -7.47 -3.53
C GLU A 66 4.74 -7.27 -2.42
N MET A 67 4.54 -6.03 -1.97
CA MET A 67 3.56 -5.69 -0.95
C MET A 67 2.13 -6.00 -1.40
N ARG A 68 1.77 -5.62 -2.62
CA ARG A 68 0.46 -5.97 -3.22
C ARG A 68 0.27 -7.48 -3.28
N GLY A 69 1.28 -8.24 -3.71
CA GLY A 69 1.21 -9.70 -3.77
C GLY A 69 1.06 -10.35 -2.40
N ARG A 70 1.76 -9.85 -1.37
CA ARG A 70 1.62 -10.34 0.01
C ARG A 70 0.23 -10.06 0.59
N ILE A 71 -0.32 -8.87 0.34
CA ILE A 71 -1.67 -8.51 0.77
C ILE A 71 -2.71 -9.40 0.08
N GLY A 72 -2.63 -9.58 -1.24
CA GLY A 72 -3.53 -10.47 -1.98
C GLY A 72 -3.56 -11.88 -1.42
N LYS A 73 -2.39 -12.48 -1.21
CA LYS A 73 -2.28 -13.82 -0.58
C LYS A 73 -2.91 -13.88 0.81
N ALA A 74 -2.79 -12.81 1.60
CA ALA A 74 -3.38 -12.77 2.93
C ALA A 74 -4.90 -12.62 2.91
N ILE A 75 -5.45 -11.84 1.95
CA ILE A 75 -6.89 -11.77 1.71
C ILE A 75 -7.41 -13.14 1.26
N ASP A 76 -6.75 -13.80 0.31
CA ASP A 76 -7.12 -15.14 -0.17
C ASP A 76 -7.14 -16.17 0.97
N ALA A 77 -6.14 -16.12 1.86
CA ALA A 77 -6.07 -17.00 3.02
C ALA A 77 -7.20 -16.76 4.03
N LYS A 78 -7.69 -15.52 4.17
CA LYS A 78 -8.90 -15.23 4.97
C LYS A 78 -10.17 -15.71 4.27
N LEU A 79 -10.30 -15.46 2.96
CA LEU A 79 -11.44 -15.95 2.16
C LEU A 79 -11.57 -17.48 2.15
N GLN A 80 -10.47 -18.22 2.19
CA GLN A 80 -10.53 -19.68 2.31
C GLN A 80 -11.21 -20.14 3.61
N LYS A 81 -11.14 -19.35 4.68
CA LYS A 81 -11.79 -19.64 5.97
C LYS A 81 -13.20 -19.08 6.03
N GLU A 82 -13.45 -17.98 5.33
CA GLU A 82 -14.73 -17.27 5.29
C GLU A 82 -15.15 -16.99 3.83
N PRO A 83 -15.55 -18.03 3.06
CA PRO A 83 -15.78 -17.88 1.61
C PRO A 83 -16.89 -16.91 1.24
N ASP A 84 -17.91 -16.80 2.10
CA ASP A 84 -19.11 -15.98 1.90
C ASP A 84 -18.95 -14.54 2.44
N ASN A 85 -17.75 -14.16 2.90
CA ASN A 85 -17.51 -12.81 3.41
C ASN A 85 -17.45 -11.80 2.24
N ALA A 86 -18.60 -11.18 1.95
CA ALA A 86 -18.76 -10.22 0.86
C ALA A 86 -17.79 -9.03 0.94
N HIS A 87 -17.41 -8.59 2.14
CA HIS A 87 -16.45 -7.51 2.30
C HIS A 87 -15.05 -7.95 1.85
N LEU A 88 -14.58 -9.13 2.25
CA LEU A 88 -13.30 -9.66 1.81
C LEU A 88 -13.26 -9.91 0.29
N GLN A 89 -14.36 -10.39 -0.30
CA GLN A 89 -14.49 -10.54 -1.76
C GLN A 89 -14.32 -9.20 -2.47
N LYS A 90 -14.95 -8.14 -1.95
CA LYS A 90 -14.77 -6.76 -2.44
C LYS A 90 -13.31 -6.30 -2.34
N GLN A 91 -12.61 -6.62 -1.25
CA GLN A 91 -11.20 -6.24 -1.08
C GLN A 91 -10.28 -6.84 -2.15
N VAL A 92 -10.56 -8.07 -2.63
CA VAL A 92 -9.82 -8.67 -3.75
C VAL A 92 -9.93 -7.82 -5.00
N SER A 93 -11.13 -7.34 -5.34
CA SER A 93 -11.35 -6.47 -6.49
C SER A 93 -10.64 -5.12 -6.34
N LEU A 94 -10.72 -4.51 -5.15
CA LEU A 94 -10.12 -3.20 -4.88
C LEU A 94 -8.59 -3.21 -4.79
N LEU A 95 -7.97 -4.36 -4.51
CA LEU A 95 -6.51 -4.48 -4.41
C LEU A 95 -5.79 -4.04 -5.70
N GLN A 96 -6.42 -4.23 -6.87
CA GLN A 96 -5.84 -3.83 -8.16
C GLN A 96 -5.73 -2.30 -8.29
N SER A 97 -6.72 -1.56 -7.81
CA SER A 97 -6.76 -0.09 -7.84
C SER A 97 -6.21 0.58 -6.57
N ALA A 98 -5.90 -0.20 -5.53
CA ALA A 98 -5.35 0.31 -4.27
C ALA A 98 -4.03 1.07 -4.48
N GLN A 99 -3.85 2.15 -3.73
CA GLN A 99 -2.69 3.05 -3.80
C GLN A 99 -1.47 2.45 -3.09
N ILE A 100 -0.98 1.32 -3.61
CA ILE A 100 0.26 0.66 -3.19
C ILE A 100 1.33 0.96 -4.25
N THR A 101 2.18 1.94 -3.97
CA THR A 101 2.97 2.60 -5.01
C THR A 101 4.27 3.21 -4.49
N THR A 102 5.05 3.86 -5.35
CA THR A 102 6.22 4.64 -4.96
C THR A 102 5.86 6.10 -4.72
N ILE A 103 6.72 6.84 -4.00
CA ILE A 103 6.52 8.29 -3.78
C ILE A 103 6.34 9.01 -5.13
N HIS A 104 7.23 8.76 -6.10
CA HIS A 104 7.18 9.38 -7.42
C HIS A 104 5.86 9.09 -8.15
N SER A 105 5.42 7.83 -8.15
CA SER A 105 4.18 7.42 -8.81
C SER A 105 2.95 8.03 -8.14
N PHE A 106 2.95 8.15 -6.81
CA PHE A 106 1.90 8.86 -6.08
C PHE A 106 1.87 10.34 -6.45
N CYS A 107 3.02 11.03 -6.42
CA CYS A 107 3.12 12.44 -6.80
C CYS A 107 2.64 12.67 -8.24
N LEU A 108 3.00 11.78 -9.17
CA LEU A 108 2.53 11.83 -10.56
C LEU A 108 1.01 11.70 -10.66
N ASN A 109 0.40 10.79 -9.89
CA ASN A 109 -1.05 10.64 -9.82
C ASN A 109 -1.71 11.92 -9.27
N VAL A 110 -1.15 12.55 -8.23
CA VAL A 110 -1.66 13.83 -7.71
C VAL A 110 -1.58 14.91 -8.78
N ILE A 111 -0.44 15.08 -9.43
CA ILE A 111 -0.26 16.08 -10.50
C ILE A 111 -1.28 15.86 -11.62
N ARG A 112 -1.46 14.63 -12.09
CA ARG A 112 -2.45 14.31 -13.14
C ARG A 112 -3.90 14.59 -12.74
N ASN A 113 -4.26 14.43 -11.47
CA ASN A 113 -5.63 14.71 -11.01
C ASN A 113 -5.86 16.21 -10.74
N TYR A 114 -4.80 16.98 -10.51
CA TYR A 114 -4.87 18.39 -10.14
C TYR A 114 -4.11 19.32 -11.08
N PHE A 115 -3.82 18.89 -12.31
CA PHE A 115 -3.08 19.67 -13.31
C PHE A 115 -3.73 21.04 -13.54
N HIS A 116 -5.06 21.14 -13.53
CA HIS A 116 -5.75 22.42 -13.69
C HIS A 116 -5.43 23.48 -12.62
N ARG A 117 -4.80 23.10 -11.49
CA ARG A 117 -4.42 24.03 -10.42
C ARG A 117 -2.99 24.58 -10.57
N ILE A 118 -2.18 23.96 -11.41
CA ILE A 118 -0.79 24.32 -11.66
C ILE A 118 -0.64 24.39 -13.17
N ASP A 119 -0.36 25.55 -13.76
CA ASP A 119 -0.38 25.76 -15.22
C ASP A 119 0.49 24.74 -16.00
N LEU A 120 -0.08 23.56 -16.25
CA LEU A 120 0.59 22.35 -16.69
C LEU A 120 -0.35 21.63 -17.64
N ASP A 121 0.17 21.28 -18.81
CA ASP A 121 -0.57 20.54 -19.81
C ASP A 121 -0.95 19.14 -19.28
N PRO A 122 -2.22 18.70 -19.36
CA PRO A 122 -2.61 17.34 -18.97
C PRO A 122 -1.87 16.23 -19.72
N ALA A 123 -1.33 16.53 -20.91
CA ALA A 123 -0.53 15.61 -21.73
C ALA A 123 0.97 15.64 -21.39
N PHE A 124 1.37 16.24 -20.27
CA PHE A 124 2.78 16.27 -19.85
C PHE A 124 3.40 14.88 -19.75
N LYS A 125 4.71 14.82 -20.01
CA LYS A 125 5.53 13.62 -19.86
C LYS A 125 6.66 13.91 -18.89
N ILE A 126 7.08 12.87 -18.18
CA ILE A 126 8.32 12.91 -17.42
C ILE A 126 9.44 12.85 -18.46
N ALA A 127 10.27 13.87 -18.51
CA ALA A 127 11.42 13.90 -19.41
C ALA A 127 12.55 13.04 -18.85
N GLU A 128 13.16 12.23 -19.72
CA GLU A 128 14.38 11.51 -19.41
C GLU A 128 15.59 12.45 -19.52
N GLU A 129 16.69 12.12 -18.83
CA GLU A 129 17.88 12.98 -18.77
C GLU A 129 18.50 13.23 -20.17
N SER A 130 18.40 12.25 -21.07
CA SER A 130 18.82 12.37 -22.46
C SER A 130 17.96 13.36 -23.25
N GLU A 131 16.64 13.37 -23.04
CA GLU A 131 15.72 14.29 -23.69
C GLU A 131 15.99 15.73 -23.22
N ILE A 132 16.21 15.92 -21.91
CA ILE A 132 16.54 17.23 -21.34
C ILE A 132 17.85 17.77 -21.94
N THR A 133 18.82 16.89 -22.17
CA THR A 133 20.11 17.27 -22.78
C THR A 133 19.93 17.74 -24.23
N LEU A 134 19.13 17.02 -25.02
CA LEU A 134 18.80 17.38 -26.41
C LEU A 134 17.99 18.69 -26.52
N MET A 135 17.14 18.99 -25.54
CA MET A 135 16.36 20.24 -25.52
C MET A 135 17.18 21.48 -25.16
N LYS A 136 18.40 21.31 -24.65
CA LYS A 136 19.30 22.41 -24.25
C LYS A 136 20.38 22.71 -25.30
N SER A 137 20.49 21.90 -26.36
CA SER A 137 21.37 22.12 -27.51
C SER A 137 20.66 22.86 -28.63
#